data_AF-A0A5F2GWJ0-F1
#
_entry.id   AF-A0A5F2GWJ0-F1
#
_cell.length_a   1.000
_cell.length_b   1.000
_cell.length_c   1.000
_cell.angle_alpha   90.00
_cell.angle_beta   90.00
_cell.angle_gamma   90.00
#
_symmetry.space_group_name_H-M   'P 1'
#
loop_
_entity.id
_entity.type
_entity.pdbx_description
1 polymer ?
#
loop_
_entity_poly.entity_id
_entity_poly.type
_entity_poly.pdbx_seq_one_letter_code
_entity_poly.pdbx_strand_id
1 'polypeptide(L)'
;MSFRKDDRVSIFGALRPDEGQTVSRAVVATYSLDLIAMLGLVLALGGDAEVEFENSPLGLVQAFDRVRGKLQVIHQLGRIVAPRAHRSVLPLLDTMVSAIATNEREQSWHPKVALIRYEGDAVQWRFWIGSRNLTGSSDLDAGLLLVSSRDKSARSVPDISSLARDLLRESSLTADELEELGMARWVAPPGVTVRSLLWRRPGETRRFVGAPLLGRGERASAVSPFIDRTGLAEVLKAGCAKVTLLTTDMAAFDCSPVSGVAFRTATAPEPETEVSVEQQIDDKVGEFTELPPAGVHAKLLAVTKGSRTALMVGSANLTERGLIGPNAEAVAILDLRDPVLADTLHEFVHSGFEFRKVEIDEELAEHERARRQLDEQISMLLECDFSLAYDEEGLLLRIGEGACETLATARFEASPFLEPDAWVDLGSGVRTVRLLKGVVTLSEQTSLVAFRASSLGDPAIQRSWVLSLPVEGMDDERRDRALLVRYVGASRFRDWLRSLLDGVDGTAGQRWSEPRPGREPGVALRLSEMFTLETMLAAWARDPRTFEGRITSMMAMVESFREAFQALPDEEERRAALDDLDDVQPFLQAVHGAVHGVA
;
A
#
# COMPACT_ATOMS: atom_id res chain seq x y z
N MET A 1 3.01 -5.85 24.20
CA MET A 1 3.80 -4.87 23.43
C MET A 1 5.24 -5.00 23.91
N SER A 2 6.09 -5.60 23.09
CA SER A 2 7.52 -5.75 23.34
C SER A 2 8.27 -5.52 22.03
N PHE A 3 9.53 -5.09 22.10
CA PHE A 3 10.43 -5.10 20.93
C PHE A 3 11.15 -6.45 20.78
N ARG A 4 10.50 -7.54 21.21
CA ARG A 4 11.00 -8.91 21.00
C ARG A 4 10.95 -9.24 19.51
N LYS A 5 11.93 -10.00 19.03
CA LYS A 5 12.07 -10.36 17.61
C LYS A 5 10.86 -11.14 17.05
N ASP A 6 10.16 -11.87 17.92
CA ASP A 6 9.05 -12.74 17.53
C ASP A 6 7.67 -12.05 17.62
N ASP A 7 7.59 -10.85 18.22
CA ASP A 7 6.34 -10.09 18.31
C ASP A 7 6.00 -9.54 16.92
N ARG A 8 4.92 -10.03 16.31
CA ARG A 8 4.40 -9.54 15.02
C ARG A 8 3.02 -8.95 15.15
N VAL A 9 2.80 -7.79 14.53
CA VAL A 9 1.49 -7.15 14.41
C VAL A 9 1.20 -6.91 12.93
N SER A 10 0.07 -7.43 12.45
CA SER A 10 -0.39 -7.14 11.09
C SER A 10 -0.93 -5.72 11.02
N ILE A 11 -0.31 -4.86 10.21
CA ILE A 11 -0.84 -3.52 9.91
C ILE A 11 -2.23 -3.60 9.29
N PHE A 12 -2.48 -4.57 8.40
CA PHE A 12 -3.79 -4.78 7.80
C PHE A 12 -4.84 -5.19 8.83
N GLY A 13 -4.46 -6.08 9.76
CA GLY A 13 -5.32 -6.43 10.89
C GLY A 13 -5.63 -5.22 11.78
N ALA A 14 -4.62 -4.38 12.06
CA ALA A 14 -4.78 -3.17 12.86
C ALA A 14 -5.67 -2.09 12.20
N LEU A 15 -5.69 -2.04 10.88
CA LEU A 15 -6.48 -1.08 10.10
C LEU A 15 -7.85 -1.64 9.66
N ARG A 16 -8.14 -2.91 9.89
CA ARG A 16 -9.43 -3.52 9.55
C ARG A 16 -10.56 -2.90 10.39
N PRO A 17 -11.70 -2.50 9.81
CA PRO A 17 -12.87 -2.03 10.57
C PRO A 17 -13.31 -3.04 11.63
N ASP A 18 -13.77 -2.56 12.78
CA ASP A 18 -14.44 -3.41 13.75
C ASP A 18 -15.86 -3.79 13.27
N GLU A 19 -16.51 -4.74 13.95
CA GLU A 19 -17.90 -5.10 13.64
C GLU A 19 -18.82 -3.87 13.71
N GLY A 20 -19.67 -3.71 12.69
CA GLY A 20 -20.56 -2.55 12.55
C GLY A 20 -19.86 -1.26 12.09
N GLN A 21 -18.54 -1.28 11.84
CA GLN A 21 -17.83 -0.15 11.28
C GLN A 21 -17.69 -0.26 9.75
N THR A 22 -17.70 0.90 9.09
CA THR A 22 -17.33 1.02 7.67
C THR A 22 -16.32 2.13 7.48
N VAL A 23 -15.42 1.98 6.51
CA VAL A 23 -14.48 3.05 6.15
C VAL A 23 -15.25 4.17 5.45
N SER A 24 -15.06 5.41 5.90
CA SER A 24 -15.56 6.62 5.24
C SER A 24 -14.44 7.39 4.53
N ARG A 25 -13.20 7.30 5.03
CA ARG A 25 -12.00 7.94 4.46
C ARG A 25 -10.76 7.15 4.86
N ALA A 26 -9.85 6.89 3.92
CA ALA A 26 -8.57 6.24 4.19
C ALA A 26 -7.46 6.88 3.37
N VAL A 27 -6.39 7.29 4.03
CA VAL A 27 -5.22 7.89 3.40
C VAL A 27 -3.99 7.11 3.84
N VAL A 28 -3.22 6.61 2.87
CA VAL A 28 -1.96 5.92 3.15
C VAL A 28 -0.85 6.64 2.39
N ALA A 29 0.24 6.97 3.07
CA ALA A 29 1.45 7.44 2.43
C ALA A 29 2.54 6.37 2.58
N THR A 30 3.22 6.07 1.48
CA THR A 30 4.34 5.12 1.42
C THR A 30 5.39 5.63 0.43
N TYR A 31 6.64 5.19 0.53
CA TYR A 31 7.64 5.49 -0.52
C TYR A 31 7.40 4.61 -1.74
N SER A 32 7.49 3.29 -1.52
CA SER A 32 7.20 2.25 -2.52
C SER A 32 5.84 1.64 -2.28
N LEU A 33 5.16 1.28 -3.36
CA LEU A 33 3.83 0.68 -3.37
C LEU A 33 3.86 -0.67 -4.07
N ASP A 34 3.56 -1.73 -3.33
CA ASP A 34 3.32 -3.06 -3.89
C ASP A 34 1.82 -3.23 -4.16
N LEU A 35 1.44 -3.52 -5.41
CA LEU A 35 0.03 -3.66 -5.79
C LEU A 35 -0.66 -4.86 -5.14
N ILE A 36 0.08 -5.91 -4.77
CA ILE A 36 -0.47 -7.05 -4.01
C ILE A 36 -0.72 -6.63 -2.56
N ALA A 37 0.22 -5.92 -1.94
CA ALA A 37 0.02 -5.39 -0.60
C ALA A 37 -1.15 -4.38 -0.56
N MET A 38 -1.31 -3.57 -1.62
CA MET A 38 -2.44 -2.66 -1.77
C MET A 38 -3.78 -3.41 -1.94
N LEU A 39 -3.81 -4.50 -2.70
CA LEU A 39 -4.98 -5.37 -2.78
C LEU A 39 -5.36 -5.92 -1.38
N GLY A 40 -4.35 -6.31 -0.59
CA GLY A 40 -4.54 -6.76 0.79
C GLY A 40 -5.09 -5.67 1.70
N LEU A 41 -4.65 -4.43 1.50
CA LEU A 41 -5.22 -3.26 2.18
C LEU A 41 -6.68 -3.02 1.79
N VAL A 42 -7.03 -3.09 0.51
CA VAL A 42 -8.42 -2.97 0.03
C VAL A 42 -9.32 -4.01 0.70
N LEU A 43 -8.89 -5.27 0.72
CA LEU A 43 -9.62 -6.36 1.38
C LEU A 43 -9.75 -6.13 2.89
N ALA A 44 -8.68 -5.70 3.56
CA ALA A 44 -8.72 -5.42 4.99
C ALA A 44 -9.67 -4.26 5.34
N LEU A 45 -9.68 -3.20 4.54
CA LEU A 45 -10.55 -2.04 4.72
C LEU A 45 -12.00 -2.31 4.32
N GLY A 46 -12.21 -3.29 3.43
CA GLY A 46 -13.53 -3.77 3.03
C GLY A 46 -14.33 -4.41 4.18
N GLY A 47 -13.68 -4.83 5.27
CA GLY A 47 -14.36 -5.19 6.52
C GLY A 47 -15.07 -6.54 6.52
N ASP A 48 -14.67 -7.50 5.69
CA ASP A 48 -15.15 -8.88 5.82
C ASP A 48 -14.16 -9.71 6.62
N ALA A 49 -14.58 -10.16 7.82
CA ALA A 49 -13.72 -10.88 8.75
C ALA A 49 -13.45 -12.32 8.31
N GLU A 50 -14.32 -12.89 7.45
CA GLU A 50 -14.24 -14.28 6.99
C GLU A 50 -13.55 -14.43 5.62
N VAL A 51 -13.32 -13.33 4.90
CA VAL A 51 -12.60 -13.37 3.63
C VAL A 51 -11.10 -13.36 3.91
N GLU A 52 -10.50 -14.54 3.92
CA GLU A 52 -9.05 -14.66 3.78
C GLU A 52 -8.62 -14.06 2.44
N PHE A 53 -7.44 -13.41 2.42
CA PHE A 53 -6.87 -12.72 1.25
C PHE A 53 -6.90 -13.58 -0.02
N GLU A 54 -6.84 -14.89 0.15
CA GLU A 54 -6.75 -15.87 -0.92
C GLU A 54 -8.08 -16.52 -1.30
N ASN A 55 -9.22 -16.21 -0.68
CA ASN A 55 -10.35 -17.16 -0.69
C ASN A 55 -11.71 -16.61 -1.10
N SER A 56 -11.80 -15.47 -1.79
CA SER A 56 -13.04 -15.10 -2.48
C SER A 56 -12.90 -13.99 -3.54
N PRO A 57 -13.20 -14.27 -4.82
CA PRO A 57 -13.44 -13.26 -5.85
C PRO A 57 -14.59 -12.30 -5.50
N LEU A 58 -15.64 -12.78 -4.84
CA LEU A 58 -16.80 -11.96 -4.47
C LEU A 58 -16.48 -11.00 -3.31
N GLY A 59 -15.69 -11.48 -2.35
CA GLY A 59 -15.17 -10.68 -1.26
C GLY A 59 -14.33 -9.50 -1.75
N LEU A 60 -13.57 -9.69 -2.84
CA LEU A 60 -12.83 -8.61 -3.47
C LEU A 60 -13.74 -7.54 -4.10
N VAL A 61 -14.79 -7.95 -4.81
CA VAL A 61 -15.77 -7.01 -5.39
C VAL A 61 -16.45 -6.18 -4.30
N GLN A 62 -16.89 -6.84 -3.22
CA GLN A 62 -17.52 -6.16 -2.09
C GLN A 62 -16.54 -5.23 -1.37
N ALA A 63 -15.30 -5.67 -1.14
CA ALA A 63 -14.28 -4.85 -0.51
C ALA A 63 -13.97 -3.62 -1.35
N PHE A 64 -13.80 -3.80 -2.67
CA PHE A 64 -13.57 -2.70 -3.60
C PHE A 64 -14.71 -1.68 -3.56
N ASP A 65 -15.97 -2.12 -3.69
CA ASP A 65 -17.14 -1.24 -3.64
C ASP A 65 -17.21 -0.43 -2.33
N ARG A 66 -16.86 -1.06 -1.20
CA ARG A 66 -16.86 -0.40 0.12
C ARG A 66 -15.78 0.66 0.27
N VAL A 67 -14.64 0.56 -0.41
CA VAL A 67 -13.49 1.47 -0.26
C VAL A 67 -13.27 2.41 -1.45
N ARG A 68 -13.92 2.15 -2.59
CA ARG A 68 -13.87 2.99 -3.79
C ARG A 68 -14.22 4.43 -3.46
N GLY A 69 -13.42 5.37 -3.94
CA GLY A 69 -13.57 6.81 -3.67
C GLY A 69 -13.25 7.24 -2.23
N LYS A 70 -12.90 6.30 -1.35
CA LYS A 70 -12.57 6.55 0.06
C LYS A 70 -11.10 6.32 0.38
N LEU A 71 -10.46 5.36 -0.28
CA LEU A 71 -9.04 5.06 -0.14
C LEU A 71 -8.21 5.85 -1.15
N GLN A 72 -7.16 6.50 -0.65
CA GLN A 72 -6.10 7.09 -1.47
C GLN A 72 -4.72 6.70 -0.93
N VAL A 73 -3.87 6.17 -1.82
CA VAL A 73 -2.50 5.75 -1.53
C VAL A 73 -1.53 6.70 -2.24
N ILE A 74 -0.87 7.54 -1.45
CA ILE A 74 0.13 8.50 -1.90
C ILE A 74 1.50 7.82 -1.90
N HIS A 75 2.14 7.77 -3.06
CA HIS A 75 3.44 7.11 -3.22
C HIS A 75 4.42 7.98 -4.00
N GLN A 76 5.70 7.60 -4.02
CA GLN A 76 6.64 8.30 -4.90
C GLN A 76 6.49 7.83 -6.35
N LEU A 77 6.56 8.76 -7.30
CA LEU A 77 6.61 8.44 -8.73
C LEU A 77 7.75 7.46 -9.03
N GLY A 78 7.49 6.46 -9.88
CA GLY A 78 8.47 5.43 -10.24
C GLY A 78 8.66 4.32 -9.21
N ARG A 79 7.88 4.30 -8.11
CA ARG A 79 8.03 3.32 -7.01
C ARG A 79 6.84 2.37 -6.84
N ILE A 80 6.07 2.11 -7.90
CA ILE A 80 5.06 1.04 -7.94
C ILE A 80 5.73 -0.26 -8.38
N VAL A 81 5.49 -1.33 -7.63
CA VAL A 81 5.90 -2.71 -7.92
C VAL A 81 4.64 -3.54 -8.19
N ALA A 82 4.69 -4.34 -9.24
CA ALA A 82 3.62 -5.25 -9.63
C ALA A 82 4.15 -6.68 -9.79
N PRO A 83 3.34 -7.71 -9.49
CA PRO A 83 3.71 -9.10 -9.74
C PRO A 83 3.89 -9.36 -11.24
N ARG A 84 4.61 -10.40 -11.65
CA ARG A 84 4.65 -10.80 -13.07
C ARG A 84 3.34 -11.45 -13.52
N ALA A 85 2.72 -12.26 -12.67
CA ALA A 85 1.47 -12.96 -12.95
C ALA A 85 0.26 -12.28 -12.30
N HIS A 86 -0.95 -12.72 -12.69
CA HIS A 86 -2.23 -12.36 -12.06
C HIS A 86 -2.54 -10.85 -12.00
N ARG A 87 -2.24 -10.12 -13.08
CA ARG A 87 -2.47 -8.67 -13.15
C ARG A 87 -3.91 -8.25 -13.48
N SER A 88 -4.79 -9.18 -13.86
CA SER A 88 -6.12 -8.88 -14.42
C SER A 88 -7.02 -8.02 -13.54
N VAL A 89 -6.89 -8.12 -12.21
CA VAL A 89 -7.73 -7.38 -11.26
C VAL A 89 -7.08 -6.11 -10.72
N LEU A 90 -5.75 -5.99 -10.87
CA LEU A 90 -4.98 -4.86 -10.34
C LEU A 90 -5.31 -3.49 -10.97
N PRO A 91 -5.84 -3.38 -12.21
CA PRO A 91 -6.30 -2.09 -12.72
C PRO A 91 -7.35 -1.42 -11.85
N LEU A 92 -8.16 -2.16 -11.07
CA LEU A 92 -9.10 -1.54 -10.13
C LEU A 92 -8.40 -0.59 -9.13
N LEU A 93 -7.13 -0.85 -8.82
CA LEU A 93 -6.37 -0.08 -7.83
C LEU A 93 -5.86 1.26 -8.37
N ASP A 94 -5.85 1.45 -9.69
CA ASP A 94 -5.17 2.58 -10.33
C ASP A 94 -5.87 3.94 -10.11
N THR A 95 -7.17 3.91 -9.76
CA THR A 95 -7.97 5.07 -9.35
C THR A 95 -7.75 5.48 -7.88
N MET A 96 -7.08 4.63 -7.10
CA MET A 96 -6.80 4.85 -5.68
C MET A 96 -5.37 5.30 -5.41
N VAL A 97 -4.52 5.44 -6.43
CA VAL A 97 -3.10 5.83 -6.26
C VAL A 97 -2.84 7.27 -6.67
N SER A 98 -1.94 7.94 -5.96
CA SER A 98 -1.48 9.29 -6.28
C SER A 98 0.04 9.34 -6.18
N ALA A 99 0.70 9.61 -7.30
CA ALA A 99 2.15 9.73 -7.36
C ALA A 99 2.62 11.15 -6.98
N ILE A 100 3.66 11.23 -6.14
CA ILE A 100 4.39 12.46 -5.85
C ILE A 100 5.67 12.43 -6.67
N ALA A 101 5.79 13.38 -7.61
CA ALA A 101 7.01 13.56 -8.38
C ALA A 101 8.10 14.21 -7.50
N THR A 102 9.21 13.50 -7.33
CA THR A 102 10.43 14.01 -6.69
C THR A 102 11.64 13.46 -7.42
N ASN A 103 12.64 14.29 -7.67
CA ASN A 103 13.94 13.81 -8.13
C ASN A 103 14.73 13.26 -6.94
N GLU A 104 14.93 11.95 -6.88
CA GLU A 104 15.62 11.29 -5.76
C GLU A 104 17.05 11.76 -5.54
N ARG A 105 17.69 12.35 -6.56
CA ARG A 105 19.01 12.99 -6.41
C ARG A 105 18.94 14.18 -5.47
N GLU A 106 17.82 14.88 -5.45
CA GLU A 106 17.62 16.10 -4.67
C GLU A 106 16.82 15.82 -3.40
N GLN A 107 15.68 15.14 -3.52
CA GLN A 107 14.72 14.89 -2.44
C GLN A 107 13.87 13.64 -2.72
N SER A 108 13.33 13.03 -1.67
CA SER A 108 12.46 11.85 -1.82
C SER A 108 11.18 11.99 -1.00
N TRP A 109 10.12 11.34 -1.45
CA TRP A 109 8.88 11.14 -0.71
C TRP A 109 8.96 9.87 0.13
N HIS A 110 9.28 9.99 1.42
CA HIS A 110 9.45 8.85 2.31
C HIS A 110 8.41 8.61 3.43
N PRO A 111 7.32 9.36 3.63
CA PRO A 111 6.35 9.08 4.70
C PRO A 111 5.79 7.66 4.67
N LYS A 112 5.49 7.13 5.85
CA LYS A 112 4.91 5.80 6.09
C LYS A 112 3.81 5.91 7.14
N VAL A 113 2.72 6.52 6.72
CA VAL A 113 1.59 6.85 7.59
C VAL A 113 0.29 6.30 7.00
N ALA A 114 -0.63 5.88 7.86
CA ALA A 114 -2.01 5.64 7.48
C ALA A 114 -2.93 6.44 8.40
N LEU A 115 -3.94 7.09 7.83
CA LEU A 115 -4.96 7.84 8.56
C LEU A 115 -6.33 7.41 8.03
N ILE A 116 -7.14 6.80 8.87
CA ILE A 116 -8.40 6.17 8.47
C ILE A 116 -9.51 6.63 9.40
N ARG A 117 -10.64 7.02 8.80
CA ARG A 117 -11.89 7.38 9.46
C ARG A 117 -12.91 6.27 9.23
N TYR A 118 -13.54 5.84 10.33
CA TYR A 118 -14.56 4.81 10.36
C TYR A 118 -15.87 5.41 10.85
N GLU A 119 -16.95 5.07 10.16
CA GLU A 119 -18.33 5.29 10.58
C GLU A 119 -18.86 4.05 11.28
N GLY A 120 -19.74 4.25 12.26
CA GLY A 120 -20.33 3.22 13.11
C GLY A 120 -21.16 3.88 14.21
N ASP A 121 -21.33 3.23 15.36
CA ASP A 121 -22.03 3.82 16.52
C ASP A 121 -21.42 5.17 16.95
N ALA A 122 -20.11 5.29 16.85
CA ALA A 122 -19.38 6.53 16.98
C ALA A 122 -18.27 6.59 15.94
N VAL A 123 -18.01 7.79 15.41
CA VAL A 123 -16.88 8.02 14.52
C VAL A 123 -15.58 7.67 15.24
N GLN A 124 -14.75 6.89 14.58
CA GLN A 124 -13.43 6.50 15.06
C GLN A 124 -12.39 6.86 14.01
N TRP A 125 -11.26 7.39 14.45
CA TRP A 125 -10.06 7.55 13.65
C TRP A 125 -8.99 6.56 14.09
N ARG A 126 -8.25 6.00 13.14
CA ARG A 126 -7.01 5.27 13.40
C ARG A 126 -5.87 5.94 12.66
N PHE A 127 -4.78 6.16 13.37
CA PHE A 127 -3.54 6.73 12.82
C PHE A 127 -2.40 5.75 13.05
N TRP A 128 -1.76 5.34 11.97
CA TRP A 128 -0.54 4.55 11.97
C TRP A 128 0.63 5.40 11.49
N ILE A 129 1.78 5.26 12.15
CA ILE A 129 3.07 5.78 11.68
C ILE A 129 4.12 4.70 11.89
N GLY A 130 4.90 4.38 10.86
CA GLY A 130 5.86 3.28 10.94
C GLY A 130 7.14 3.50 10.13
N SER A 131 7.99 2.48 10.11
CA SER A 131 9.28 2.48 9.42
C SER A 131 9.29 1.69 8.11
N ARG A 132 8.25 0.88 7.85
CA ARG A 132 8.10 0.04 6.65
C ARG A 132 7.13 0.64 5.62
N ASN A 133 7.44 0.41 4.35
CA ASN A 133 6.56 0.73 3.23
C ASN A 133 5.42 -0.30 3.14
N LEU A 134 4.40 0.01 2.34
CA LEU A 134 3.33 -0.93 2.02
C LEU A 134 3.84 -2.00 1.01
N THR A 135 4.53 -3.03 1.51
CA THR A 135 5.12 -4.12 0.70
C THR A 135 4.84 -5.49 1.32
N GLY A 136 5.04 -6.57 0.54
CA GLY A 136 4.99 -7.95 1.03
C GLY A 136 6.18 -8.39 1.89
N SER A 137 7.13 -7.51 2.21
CA SER A 137 8.38 -7.89 2.92
C SER A 137 8.15 -8.29 4.38
N SER A 138 8.90 -9.30 4.84
CA SER A 138 8.96 -9.76 6.24
C SER A 138 10.04 -9.07 7.09
N ASP A 139 10.59 -7.94 6.61
CA ASP A 139 11.63 -7.19 7.33
C ASP A 139 11.19 -6.76 8.73
N LEU A 140 12.15 -6.73 9.66
CA LEU A 140 11.90 -6.18 10.99
C LEU A 140 11.62 -4.68 10.89
N ASP A 141 10.42 -4.29 11.34
CA ASP A 141 9.94 -2.92 11.35
C ASP A 141 9.44 -2.50 12.74
N ALA A 142 9.07 -1.23 12.85
CA ALA A 142 8.45 -0.67 14.03
C ALA A 142 7.43 0.38 13.64
N GLY A 143 6.38 0.51 14.45
CA GLY A 143 5.36 1.52 14.25
C GLY A 143 4.54 1.80 15.51
N LEU A 144 3.65 2.77 15.37
CA LEU A 144 2.73 3.23 16.40
C LEU A 144 1.34 3.28 15.79
N LEU A 145 0.40 2.58 16.42
CA LEU A 145 -1.03 2.72 16.20
C LEU A 145 -1.64 3.61 17.27
N LEU A 146 -2.41 4.61 16.86
CA LEU A 146 -3.26 5.43 17.71
C LEU A 146 -4.71 5.23 17.28
N VAL A 147 -5.59 5.02 18.24
CA VAL A 147 -7.03 4.88 18.00
C VAL A 147 -7.76 5.97 18.75
N SER A 148 -8.61 6.74 18.07
CA SER A 148 -9.41 7.76 18.73
C SER A 148 -10.47 7.11 19.62
N SER A 149 -10.65 7.61 20.83
CA SER A 149 -11.67 7.11 21.76
C SER A 149 -12.18 8.22 22.66
N ARG A 150 -13.39 8.04 23.19
CA ARG A 150 -13.96 8.86 24.26
C ARG A 150 -13.53 8.40 25.66
N ASP A 151 -12.69 7.37 25.75
CA ASP A 151 -12.20 6.83 27.01
C ASP A 151 -11.45 7.86 27.85
N LYS A 152 -11.53 7.69 29.18
CA LYS A 152 -10.81 8.55 30.13
C LYS A 152 -9.29 8.47 29.97
N SER A 153 -8.75 7.39 29.40
CA SER A 153 -7.33 7.23 29.08
C SER A 153 -6.91 8.01 27.84
N ALA A 154 -7.84 8.35 26.95
CA ALA A 154 -7.53 9.03 25.69
C ALA A 154 -6.96 10.44 25.94
N ARG A 155 -6.01 10.89 25.12
CA ARG A 155 -5.32 12.18 25.24
C ARG A 155 -5.29 12.90 23.90
N SER A 156 -5.14 14.22 23.91
CA SER A 156 -4.86 14.95 22.68
C SER A 156 -3.50 14.51 22.13
N VAL A 157 -3.41 14.33 20.81
CA VAL A 157 -2.15 14.12 20.12
C VAL A 157 -1.79 15.43 19.41
N PRO A 158 -0.66 16.07 19.77
CA PRO A 158 -0.25 17.31 19.13
C PRO A 158 -0.02 17.13 17.62
N ASP A 159 -0.33 18.18 16.88
CA ASP A 159 0.02 18.35 15.47
C ASP A 159 -0.58 17.35 14.46
N ILE A 160 -1.46 16.43 14.88
CA ILE A 160 -2.03 15.41 13.98
C ILE A 160 -2.87 16.00 12.84
N SER A 161 -3.68 17.03 13.12
CA SER A 161 -4.46 17.73 12.09
C SER A 161 -3.59 18.56 11.16
N SER A 162 -2.49 19.13 11.67
CA SER A 162 -1.51 19.84 10.85
C SER A 162 -0.72 18.88 9.97
N LEU A 163 -0.32 17.72 10.48
CA LEU A 163 0.30 16.66 9.67
C LEU A 163 -0.63 16.22 8.54
N ALA A 164 -1.90 15.96 8.83
CA ALA A 164 -2.88 15.58 7.81
C ALA A 164 -3.07 16.67 6.76
N ARG A 165 -3.22 17.93 7.19
CA ARG A 165 -3.38 19.08 6.28
C ARG A 165 -2.16 19.29 5.38
N ASP A 166 -0.96 19.20 5.95
CA ASP A 166 0.26 19.66 5.29
C ASP A 166 0.97 18.53 4.56
N LEU A 167 1.12 17.36 5.18
CA LEU A 167 1.81 16.22 4.57
C LEU A 167 0.90 15.47 3.59
N LEU A 168 -0.38 15.31 3.95
CA LEU A 168 -1.34 14.50 3.18
C LEU A 168 -2.29 15.38 2.35
N ARG A 169 -1.90 16.58 1.91
CA ARG A 169 -2.83 17.50 1.21
C ARG A 169 -3.49 16.88 -0.03
N GLU A 170 -2.80 15.96 -0.69
CA GLU A 170 -3.25 15.25 -1.89
C GLU A 170 -4.47 14.37 -1.59
N SER A 171 -4.69 14.04 -0.31
CA SER A 171 -5.80 13.23 0.17
C SER A 171 -7.19 13.87 0.13
N SER A 172 -7.26 15.17 -0.20
CA SER A 172 -8.51 15.93 -0.30
C SER A 172 -9.41 15.84 0.94
N LEU A 173 -8.81 15.70 2.14
CA LEU A 173 -9.53 15.77 3.41
C LEU A 173 -10.30 17.09 3.53
N THR A 174 -11.57 17.00 3.89
CA THR A 174 -12.46 18.16 4.07
C THR A 174 -12.07 18.99 5.30
N ALA A 175 -12.51 20.25 5.33
CA ALA A 175 -12.30 21.12 6.50
C ALA A 175 -12.91 20.52 7.78
N ASP A 176 -14.09 19.92 7.66
CA ASP A 176 -14.81 19.28 8.77
C ASP A 176 -14.07 18.03 9.28
N GLU A 177 -13.53 17.19 8.38
CA GLU A 177 -12.70 16.05 8.77
C GLU A 177 -11.42 16.50 9.49
N LEU A 178 -10.78 17.59 9.06
CA LEU A 178 -9.58 18.14 9.71
C LEU A 178 -9.89 18.75 11.10
N GLU A 179 -11.05 19.37 11.27
CA GLU A 179 -11.52 19.88 12.56
C GLU A 179 -11.85 18.72 13.51
N GLU A 180 -12.61 17.73 13.04
CA GLU A 180 -12.93 16.49 13.78
C GLU A 180 -11.66 15.78 14.25
N LEU A 181 -10.66 15.64 13.35
CA LEU A 181 -9.35 15.07 13.65
C LEU A 181 -8.58 15.88 14.71
N GLY A 182 -8.67 17.21 14.66
CA GLY A 182 -8.04 18.10 15.64
C GLY A 182 -8.66 18.04 17.03
N MET A 183 -9.96 17.71 17.12
CA MET A 183 -10.67 17.53 18.39
C MET A 183 -10.58 16.10 18.94
N ALA A 184 -10.19 15.14 18.10
CA ALA A 184 -10.11 13.74 18.48
C ALA A 184 -9.11 13.51 19.65
N ARG A 185 -9.51 12.63 20.56
CA ARG A 185 -8.66 12.14 21.66
C ARG A 185 -8.26 10.71 21.36
N TRP A 186 -7.01 10.37 21.64
CA TRP A 186 -6.37 9.15 21.18
C TRP A 186 -5.90 8.29 22.33
N VAL A 187 -6.09 6.99 22.19
CA VAL A 187 -5.49 5.97 23.02
C VAL A 187 -4.19 5.53 22.35
N ALA A 188 -3.09 5.75 23.05
CA ALA A 188 -1.79 5.18 22.71
C ALA A 188 -1.61 3.85 23.46
N PRO A 189 -0.66 3.00 23.03
CA PRO A 189 -0.35 1.78 23.76
C PRO A 189 0.02 2.04 25.23
N PRO A 190 -0.22 1.09 26.16
CA PRO A 190 0.09 1.27 27.57
C PRO A 190 1.54 1.70 27.81
N GLY A 191 1.73 2.70 28.68
CA GLY A 191 3.07 3.21 29.00
C GLY A 191 3.67 4.17 27.96
N VAL A 192 2.96 4.44 26.86
CA VAL A 192 3.39 5.34 25.78
C VAL A 192 2.61 6.66 25.82
N THR A 193 3.30 7.78 25.69
CA THR A 193 2.71 9.10 25.47
C THR A 193 3.29 9.72 24.22
N VAL A 194 2.44 10.25 23.33
CA VAL A 194 2.90 10.97 22.14
C VAL A 194 3.25 12.40 22.55
N ARG A 195 4.53 12.75 22.45
CA ARG A 195 5.03 14.10 22.76
C ARG A 195 4.76 15.08 21.62
N SER A 196 5.05 14.66 20.39
CA SER A 196 4.85 15.46 19.18
C SER A 196 4.90 14.59 17.93
N LEU A 197 4.23 15.04 16.87
CA LEU A 197 4.40 14.54 15.51
C LEU A 197 5.20 15.56 14.72
N LEU A 198 6.24 15.12 14.01
CA LEU A 198 7.07 15.97 13.17
C LEU A 198 7.02 15.45 11.75
N TRP A 199 6.91 16.35 10.78
CA TRP A 199 6.94 16.01 9.36
C TRP A 199 7.67 17.07 8.55
N ARG A 200 7.96 16.70 7.31
CA ARG A 200 8.48 17.57 6.25
C ARG A 200 7.86 17.21 4.92
N ARG A 201 7.74 18.19 4.04
CA ARG A 201 7.48 18.00 2.62
C ARG A 201 8.80 17.89 1.83
N PRO A 202 8.75 17.41 0.57
CA PRO A 202 9.93 17.40 -0.28
C PRO A 202 10.52 18.82 -0.37
N GLY A 203 11.83 18.95 -0.12
CA GLY A 203 12.57 20.20 -0.26
C GLY A 203 12.71 20.98 1.03
N GLU A 204 11.94 20.63 2.06
CA GLU A 204 11.97 21.34 3.34
C GLU A 204 13.16 20.89 4.21
N THR A 205 13.70 21.84 4.96
CA THR A 205 14.70 21.57 5.99
C THR A 205 14.09 21.79 7.37
N ARG A 206 13.99 20.72 8.16
CA ARG A 206 13.53 20.74 9.55
C ARG A 206 14.20 19.60 10.30
N ARG A 207 15.02 19.95 11.29
CA ARG A 207 15.72 18.95 12.12
C ARG A 207 14.73 18.20 13.02
N PHE A 208 14.71 16.88 12.90
CA PHE A 208 13.97 16.02 13.83
C PHE A 208 14.70 15.82 15.16
N VAL A 209 16.03 15.96 15.16
CA VAL A 209 16.88 15.93 16.35
C VAL A 209 17.58 17.29 16.53
N GLY A 210 16.80 18.37 16.55
CA GLY A 210 17.31 19.74 16.75
C GLY A 210 17.72 20.06 18.19
N ALA A 211 17.22 19.30 19.16
CA ALA A 211 17.51 19.39 20.58
C ALA A 211 17.53 17.98 21.19
N PRO A 212 18.11 17.80 22.39
CA PRO A 212 18.10 16.50 23.05
C PRO A 212 16.67 15.94 23.22
N LEU A 213 16.43 14.73 22.70
CA LEU A 213 15.19 13.99 22.94
C LEU A 213 14.99 13.77 24.45
N LEU A 214 16.09 13.51 25.16
CA LEU A 214 16.13 13.44 26.62
C LEU A 214 17.50 13.90 27.14
N GLY A 215 17.52 14.87 28.05
CA GLY A 215 18.77 15.48 28.55
C GLY A 215 19.53 14.60 29.57
N ARG A 216 20.83 14.42 29.32
CA ARG A 216 21.75 13.59 30.14
C ARG A 216 21.27 12.14 30.22
N GLY A 217 21.03 11.54 29.06
CA GLY A 217 20.70 10.12 28.92
C GLY A 217 21.85 9.22 29.36
N GLU A 218 21.51 8.11 29.99
CA GLU A 218 22.44 7.09 30.49
C GLU A 218 22.69 6.00 29.45
N ARG A 219 21.67 5.70 28.64
CA ARG A 219 21.71 4.69 27.58
C ARG A 219 21.06 5.25 26.32
N ALA A 220 21.61 4.95 25.14
CA ALA A 220 20.98 5.26 23.88
C ALA A 220 21.20 4.14 22.86
N SER A 221 20.12 3.83 22.12
CA SER A 221 20.13 2.82 21.06
C SER A 221 19.43 3.35 19.83
N ALA A 222 19.96 2.99 18.66
CA ALA A 222 19.46 3.42 17.38
C ALA A 222 19.38 2.24 16.41
N VAL A 223 18.43 2.30 15.48
CA VAL A 223 18.28 1.32 14.39
C VAL A 223 18.04 2.09 13.11
N SER A 224 18.79 1.78 12.05
CA SER A 224 18.55 2.35 10.72
C SER A 224 19.24 1.53 9.65
N PRO A 225 18.60 1.21 8.51
CA PRO A 225 19.26 0.56 7.39
C PRO A 225 20.28 1.45 6.68
N PHE A 226 20.01 2.76 6.65
CA PHE A 226 20.82 3.76 5.97
C PHE A 226 21.28 4.83 6.95
N ILE A 227 22.58 5.15 6.89
CA ILE A 227 23.25 6.11 7.76
C ILE A 227 24.26 6.92 6.94
N ASP A 228 24.52 8.14 7.38
CA ASP A 228 25.68 8.93 6.93
C ASP A 228 26.30 9.68 8.11
N ARG A 229 27.50 10.25 7.90
CA ARG A 229 28.24 10.92 8.98
C ARG A 229 27.51 12.13 9.57
N THR A 230 26.76 12.87 8.75
CA THR A 230 26.01 14.06 9.19
C THR A 230 24.79 13.65 10.03
N GLY A 231 24.04 12.63 9.61
CA GLY A 231 22.93 12.05 10.35
C GLY A 231 23.38 11.47 11.69
N LEU A 232 24.51 10.77 11.74
CA LEU A 232 25.09 10.29 13.00
C LEU A 232 25.50 11.45 13.93
N ALA A 233 25.98 12.58 13.40
CA ALA A 233 26.24 13.76 14.19
C ALA A 233 24.96 14.37 14.80
N GLU A 234 23.82 14.29 14.11
CA GLU A 234 22.52 14.66 14.69
C GLU A 234 22.06 13.65 15.75
N VAL A 235 22.25 12.34 15.52
CA VAL A 235 21.91 11.28 16.49
C VAL A 235 22.61 11.52 17.83
N LEU A 236 23.89 11.90 17.82
CA LEU A 236 24.65 12.20 19.04
C LEU A 236 24.12 13.43 19.81
N LYS A 237 23.33 14.31 19.17
CA LYS A 237 22.65 15.45 19.83
C LYS A 237 21.38 15.04 20.57
N ALA A 238 20.92 13.79 20.43
CA ALA A 238 19.70 13.30 21.08
C ALA A 238 19.79 13.25 22.61
N GLY A 239 20.99 13.39 23.18
CA GLY A 239 21.18 13.64 24.61
C GLY A 239 21.96 12.58 25.39
N CYS A 240 22.65 11.66 24.70
CA CYS A 240 23.56 10.69 25.29
C CYS A 240 24.94 10.74 24.62
N ALA A 241 26.01 10.57 25.39
CA ALA A 241 27.38 10.66 24.89
C ALA A 241 27.81 9.45 24.03
N LYS A 242 27.14 8.31 24.21
CA LYS A 242 27.38 7.08 23.45
C LYS A 242 26.06 6.49 22.97
N VAL A 243 26.03 6.04 21.72
CA VAL A 243 24.87 5.41 21.10
C VAL A 243 25.29 4.06 20.52
N THR A 244 24.56 3.00 20.85
CA THR A 244 24.70 1.70 20.15
C THR A 244 23.78 1.72 18.93
N LEU A 245 24.31 1.46 17.75
CA LEU A 245 23.57 1.55 16.49
C LEU A 245 23.53 0.19 15.79
N LEU A 246 22.33 -0.32 15.52
CA LEU A 246 22.11 -1.48 14.67
C LEU A 246 21.84 -1.01 13.21
N THR A 247 22.67 -1.47 12.27
CA THR A 247 22.61 -1.11 10.85
C THR A 247 23.04 -2.29 9.97
N THR A 248 23.07 -2.12 8.64
CA THR A 248 23.62 -3.08 7.69
C THR A 248 25.16 -3.04 7.66
N ASP A 249 25.82 -4.14 7.24
CA ASP A 249 27.27 -4.20 7.11
C ASP A 249 27.83 -3.13 6.17
N MET A 250 27.17 -2.90 5.03
CA MET A 250 27.57 -1.89 4.05
C MET A 250 27.52 -0.48 4.66
N ALA A 251 26.42 -0.12 5.31
CA ALA A 251 26.29 1.21 5.88
C ALA A 251 27.24 1.41 7.07
N ALA A 252 27.47 0.37 7.88
CA ALA A 252 28.49 0.38 8.92
C ALA A 252 29.89 0.60 8.35
N PHE A 253 30.24 -0.06 7.24
CA PHE A 253 31.54 0.08 6.58
C PHE A 253 31.80 1.53 6.13
N ASP A 254 30.83 2.15 5.46
CA ASP A 254 30.97 3.50 4.89
C ASP A 254 31.19 4.58 5.97
N CYS A 255 30.55 4.40 7.13
CA CYS A 255 30.57 5.38 8.21
C CYS A 255 31.61 5.08 9.30
N SER A 256 31.92 3.82 9.58
CA SER A 256 32.79 3.45 10.70
C SER A 256 34.26 3.83 10.47
N PRO A 257 34.99 4.30 11.50
CA PRO A 257 34.52 4.59 12.86
C PRO A 257 33.90 6.00 12.98
N VAL A 258 33.02 6.17 13.99
CA VAL A 258 32.49 7.47 14.43
C VAL A 258 32.58 7.54 15.96
N SER A 259 33.21 8.59 16.49
CA SER A 259 33.34 8.79 17.94
C SER A 259 31.97 8.88 18.61
N GLY A 260 31.75 8.10 19.67
CA GLY A 260 30.47 8.03 20.37
C GLY A 260 29.44 7.08 19.77
N VAL A 261 29.74 6.41 18.65
CA VAL A 261 28.83 5.40 18.04
C VAL A 261 29.46 4.02 18.10
N ALA A 262 28.75 3.06 18.69
CA ALA A 262 29.11 1.65 18.68
C ALA A 262 28.28 0.91 17.62
N PHE A 263 28.92 0.44 16.56
CA PHE A 263 28.26 -0.22 15.44
C PHE A 263 27.96 -1.68 15.75
N ARG A 264 26.71 -2.07 15.51
CA ARG A 264 26.20 -3.43 15.51
C ARG A 264 25.62 -3.71 14.13
N THR A 265 25.84 -4.91 13.62
CA THR A 265 25.19 -5.36 12.40
C THR A 265 24.32 -6.56 12.71
N ALA A 266 23.15 -6.59 12.07
CA ALA A 266 22.41 -7.84 12.02
C ALA A 266 23.14 -8.71 11.01
N THR A 267 23.50 -9.95 11.34
CA THR A 267 23.55 -10.96 10.29
C THR A 267 22.20 -10.85 9.60
N ALA A 268 22.18 -10.77 8.28
CA ALA A 268 20.97 -11.13 7.55
C ALA A 268 20.40 -12.38 8.24
N PRO A 269 19.08 -12.52 8.44
CA PRO A 269 18.56 -13.82 8.81
C PRO A 269 19.24 -14.81 7.85
N GLU A 270 20.07 -15.72 8.40
CA GLU A 270 20.52 -16.83 7.60
C GLU A 270 19.26 -17.45 7.00
N PRO A 271 19.30 -17.96 5.76
CA PRO A 271 18.20 -18.73 5.21
C PRO A 271 18.09 -20.04 6.02
N GLU A 272 17.67 -19.97 7.27
CA GLU A 272 17.34 -21.12 8.08
C GLU A 272 15.92 -21.53 7.73
N THR A 273 15.83 -22.49 6.82
CA THR A 273 15.34 -23.84 7.09
C THR A 273 14.83 -24.37 5.75
N GLU A 274 15.25 -25.57 5.34
CA GLU A 274 14.60 -26.29 4.25
C GLU A 274 13.11 -26.45 4.60
N VAL A 275 12.29 -25.54 4.07
CA VAL A 275 10.85 -25.63 4.14
C VAL A 275 10.46 -26.76 3.20
N SER A 276 9.89 -27.82 3.77
CA SER A 276 9.50 -29.04 3.07
C SER A 276 8.79 -28.73 1.75
N VAL A 277 9.10 -29.51 0.72
CA VAL A 277 8.65 -29.41 -0.68
C VAL A 277 7.12 -29.26 -0.84
N GLU A 278 6.35 -29.54 0.20
CA GLU A 278 4.89 -29.38 0.27
C GLU A 278 4.44 -27.91 0.45
N GLN A 279 5.25 -27.01 1.04
CA GLN A 279 4.93 -25.57 1.13
C GLN A 279 5.31 -24.77 -0.13
N GLN A 280 6.18 -25.30 -1.00
CA GLN A 280 6.60 -24.64 -2.25
C GLN A 280 5.56 -24.72 -3.39
N ILE A 281 4.47 -25.46 -3.22
CA ILE A 281 3.37 -25.44 -4.18
C ILE A 281 2.50 -24.18 -3.98
N ASP A 282 2.52 -23.59 -2.78
CA ASP A 282 1.72 -22.41 -2.42
C ASP A 282 2.43 -21.06 -2.70
N ASP A 283 3.75 -21.00 -2.56
CA ASP A 283 4.53 -19.77 -2.79
C ASP A 283 4.82 -19.45 -4.27
N LYS A 284 4.17 -20.14 -5.21
CA LYS A 284 4.34 -19.88 -6.67
C LYS A 284 3.43 -18.77 -7.23
N VAL A 285 2.59 -18.15 -6.41
CA VAL A 285 1.68 -17.07 -6.86
C VAL A 285 2.37 -15.70 -6.76
N GLY A 286 3.40 -15.50 -7.58
CA GLY A 286 3.98 -14.17 -7.78
C GLY A 286 5.51 -14.17 -7.79
N GLU A 287 6.11 -14.59 -8.90
CA GLU A 287 7.46 -14.10 -9.21
C GLU A 287 7.39 -12.57 -9.33
N PHE A 288 7.87 -11.87 -8.31
CA PHE A 288 8.11 -10.43 -8.38
C PHE A 288 9.32 -10.18 -9.28
N THR A 289 9.31 -9.08 -10.03
CA THR A 289 10.42 -8.75 -10.95
C THR A 289 11.72 -8.44 -10.20
N GLU A 290 11.66 -7.99 -8.94
CA GLU A 290 12.77 -7.89 -7.99
C GLU A 290 12.24 -8.25 -6.58
N LEU A 291 12.85 -9.24 -5.93
CA LEU A 291 12.59 -9.55 -4.51
C LEU A 291 13.27 -8.48 -3.64
N PRO A 292 12.56 -7.84 -2.68
CA PRO A 292 13.21 -6.97 -1.71
C PRO A 292 14.23 -7.79 -0.89
N PRO A 293 15.47 -7.31 -0.70
CA PRO A 293 16.42 -7.99 0.16
C PRO A 293 15.90 -8.02 1.60
N ALA A 294 15.93 -9.20 2.23
CA ALA A 294 15.56 -9.36 3.64
C ALA A 294 16.58 -8.63 4.55
N GLY A 295 16.10 -7.78 5.46
CA GLY A 295 16.97 -6.94 6.29
C GLY A 295 16.27 -6.17 7.41
N VAL A 296 17.03 -5.28 8.07
CA VAL A 296 16.52 -4.41 9.14
C VAL A 296 15.95 -3.14 8.52
N HIS A 297 14.62 -2.96 8.52
CA HIS A 297 13.96 -1.76 7.98
C HIS A 297 13.48 -0.79 9.05
N ALA A 298 13.64 -1.14 10.34
CA ALA A 298 13.33 -0.28 11.46
C ALA A 298 14.17 1.02 11.49
N LYS A 299 13.54 2.11 11.93
CA LYS A 299 14.13 3.45 12.03
C LYS A 299 13.78 4.04 13.38
N LEU A 300 14.69 3.89 14.32
CA LEU A 300 14.45 4.13 15.75
C LEU A 300 15.63 4.88 16.37
N LEU A 301 15.33 5.78 17.30
CA LEU A 301 16.33 6.40 18.17
C LEU A 301 15.75 6.56 19.58
N ALA A 302 16.29 5.82 20.53
CA ALA A 302 15.88 5.85 21.92
C ALA A 302 16.98 6.40 22.82
N VAL A 303 16.58 7.24 23.78
CA VAL A 303 17.45 7.76 24.84
C VAL A 303 16.76 7.54 26.18
N THR A 304 17.43 6.82 27.08
CA THR A 304 16.90 6.40 28.38
C THR A 304 17.66 7.07 29.53
N LYS A 305 16.92 7.49 30.56
CA LYS A 305 17.44 8.05 31.82
C LYS A 305 16.58 7.59 32.99
N GLY A 306 17.12 6.74 33.86
CA GLY A 306 16.32 6.05 34.87
C GLY A 306 15.16 5.27 34.23
N SER A 307 13.93 5.51 34.68
CA SER A 307 12.71 4.87 34.17
C SER A 307 12.04 5.60 33.00
N ARG A 308 12.66 6.65 32.45
CA ARG A 308 12.11 7.42 31.33
C ARG A 308 12.91 7.18 30.07
N THR A 309 12.20 6.95 28.97
CA THR A 309 12.80 6.82 27.64
C THR A 309 12.09 7.73 26.67
N ALA A 310 12.86 8.54 25.94
CA ALA A 310 12.37 9.24 24.77
C ALA A 310 12.69 8.39 23.53
N LEU A 311 11.70 8.11 22.70
CA LEU A 311 11.83 7.30 21.48
C LEU A 311 11.36 8.12 20.27
N MET A 312 12.20 8.21 19.25
CA MET A 312 11.80 8.64 17.91
C MET A 312 11.55 7.40 17.05
N VAL A 313 10.40 7.35 16.38
CA VAL A 313 10.01 6.30 15.44
C VAL A 313 9.33 6.90 14.22
N GLY A 314 9.56 6.35 13.04
CA GLY A 314 8.88 6.77 11.82
C GLY A 314 9.68 6.42 10.58
N SER A 315 9.57 7.26 9.54
CA SER A 315 10.11 6.95 8.22
C SER A 315 11.55 7.40 7.99
N ALA A 316 12.08 8.27 8.86
CA ALA A 316 13.38 8.92 8.69
C ALA A 316 14.56 7.99 8.95
N ASN A 317 15.39 7.78 7.91
CA ASN A 317 16.71 7.19 8.09
C ASN A 317 17.62 8.12 8.88
N LEU A 318 18.65 7.56 9.53
CA LEU A 318 19.66 8.32 10.30
C LEU A 318 20.73 8.94 9.38
N THR A 319 20.27 9.66 8.36
CA THR A 319 21.06 10.38 7.34
C THR A 319 20.79 11.88 7.44
N GLU A 320 21.61 12.70 6.80
CA GLU A 320 21.35 14.14 6.61
C GLU A 320 19.95 14.35 6.01
N ARG A 321 19.67 13.65 4.92
CA ARG A 321 18.43 13.76 4.17
C ARG A 321 17.19 13.36 4.99
N GLY A 322 17.33 12.35 5.85
CA GLY A 322 16.26 11.85 6.70
C GLY A 322 16.06 12.62 8.00
N LEU A 323 17.12 13.10 8.66
CA LEU A 323 17.01 13.79 9.96
C LEU A 323 16.93 15.31 9.85
N ILE A 324 17.51 15.89 8.80
CA ILE A 324 17.60 17.34 8.58
C ILE A 324 16.70 17.75 7.42
N GLY A 325 16.81 17.04 6.29
CA GLY A 325 16.13 17.35 5.03
C GLY A 325 17.10 17.16 3.84
N PRO A 326 16.61 17.12 2.59
CA PRO A 326 15.30 17.61 2.16
C PRO A 326 14.23 16.53 1.94
N ASN A 327 14.44 15.29 2.40
CA ASN A 327 13.43 14.25 2.19
C ASN A 327 12.15 14.57 2.99
N ALA A 328 11.01 14.32 2.35
CA ALA A 328 9.72 14.29 3.02
C ALA A 328 9.68 13.07 3.94
N GLU A 329 9.36 13.29 5.20
CA GLU A 329 9.41 12.25 6.23
C GLU A 329 8.36 12.56 7.29
N ALA A 330 7.94 11.56 8.05
CA ALA A 330 7.14 11.72 9.25
C ALA A 330 7.75 10.90 10.41
N VAL A 331 7.85 11.50 11.59
CA VAL A 331 8.29 10.84 12.82
C VAL A 331 7.41 11.21 14.01
N ALA A 332 7.23 10.26 14.92
CA ALA A 332 6.62 10.48 16.22
C ALA A 332 7.71 10.50 17.29
N ILE A 333 7.64 11.48 18.18
CA ILE A 333 8.45 11.53 19.41
C ILE A 333 7.58 11.05 20.56
N LEU A 334 8.03 9.98 21.22
CA LEU A 334 7.30 9.27 22.25
C LEU A 334 8.03 9.35 23.59
N ASP A 335 7.25 9.48 24.66
CA ASP A 335 7.70 9.33 26.03
C ASP A 335 7.22 7.97 26.56
N LEU A 336 8.17 7.07 26.81
CA LEU A 336 7.92 5.75 27.38
C LEU A 336 8.19 5.80 28.90
N ARG A 337 7.25 5.23 29.66
CA ARG A 337 7.36 5.08 31.12
C ARG A 337 7.44 3.63 31.57
N ASP A 338 7.27 2.69 30.65
CA ASP A 338 7.42 1.26 30.90
C ASP A 338 8.89 0.85 30.66
N PRO A 339 9.64 0.50 31.71
CA PRO A 339 11.03 0.07 31.57
C PRO A 339 11.17 -1.21 30.74
N VAL A 340 10.18 -2.11 30.77
CA VAL A 340 10.23 -3.38 30.03
C VAL A 340 10.27 -3.12 28.52
N LEU A 341 9.45 -2.17 28.05
CA LEU A 341 9.44 -1.78 26.65
C LEU A 341 10.78 -1.14 26.24
N ALA A 342 11.34 -0.26 27.07
CA ALA A 342 12.62 0.38 26.80
C ALA A 342 13.79 -0.61 26.83
N ASP A 343 13.83 -1.51 27.80
CA ASP A 343 14.91 -2.48 27.96
C ASP A 343 14.89 -3.50 26.81
N THR A 344 13.72 -3.99 26.38
CA THR A 344 13.62 -4.91 25.22
C THR A 344 14.13 -4.29 23.92
N LEU A 345 13.91 -2.99 23.70
CA LEU A 345 14.48 -2.26 22.56
C LEU A 345 16.02 -2.18 22.65
N HIS A 346 16.54 -1.81 23.82
CA HIS A 346 17.99 -1.76 24.02
C HIS A 346 18.61 -3.15 23.81
N GLU A 347 18.04 -4.20 24.40
CA GLU A 347 18.49 -5.58 24.23
C GLU A 347 18.48 -6.03 22.76
N PHE A 348 17.41 -5.70 22.02
CA PHE A 348 17.32 -5.99 20.59
C PHE A 348 18.52 -5.42 19.81
N VAL A 349 18.86 -4.15 20.04
CA VAL A 349 20.02 -3.50 19.38
C VAL A 349 21.36 -4.12 19.81
N HIS A 350 21.51 -4.46 21.10
CA HIS A 350 22.73 -5.08 21.60
C HIS A 350 22.90 -6.54 21.17
N SER A 351 21.81 -7.21 20.77
CA SER A 351 21.84 -8.58 20.23
C SER A 351 22.52 -8.69 18.85
N GLY A 352 22.77 -7.55 18.17
CA GLY A 352 23.51 -7.53 16.92
C GLY A 352 25.00 -7.87 17.10
N PHE A 353 25.60 -8.36 16.03
CA PHE A 353 27.03 -8.70 15.98
C PHE A 353 27.86 -7.42 15.99
N GLU A 354 29.01 -7.47 16.65
CA GLU A 354 29.94 -6.34 16.63
C GLU A 354 30.55 -6.22 15.23
N PHE A 355 30.41 -5.05 14.61
CA PHE A 355 30.92 -4.82 13.26
C PHE A 355 32.45 -4.91 13.23
N ARG A 356 32.98 -5.73 12.32
CA ARG A 356 34.41 -5.82 12.02
C ARG A 356 34.62 -5.44 10.56
N LYS A 357 35.53 -4.50 10.31
CA LYS A 357 35.83 -4.04 8.96
C LYS A 357 36.54 -5.17 8.19
N VAL A 358 35.87 -5.72 7.17
CA VAL A 358 36.43 -6.67 6.20
C VAL A 358 36.71 -5.94 4.88
N GLU A 359 37.68 -6.41 4.09
CA GLU A 359 37.95 -5.88 2.75
C GLU A 359 36.77 -6.14 1.81
N ILE A 360 36.38 -5.12 1.04
CA ILE A 360 35.30 -5.20 0.06
C ILE A 360 35.86 -5.71 -1.27
N ASP A 361 35.08 -6.55 -1.94
CA ASP A 361 35.29 -6.96 -3.31
C ASP A 361 35.13 -5.77 -4.29
N GLU A 362 36.19 -5.41 -5.00
CA GLU A 362 36.18 -4.30 -5.97
C GLU A 362 35.12 -4.50 -7.07
N GLU A 363 34.81 -5.74 -7.44
CA GLU A 363 33.82 -6.10 -8.45
C GLU A 363 32.40 -5.73 -7.98
N LEU A 364 32.07 -6.04 -6.72
CA LEU A 364 30.80 -5.66 -6.10
C LEU A 364 30.64 -4.12 -6.04
N ALA A 365 31.73 -3.40 -5.77
CA ALA A 365 31.72 -1.95 -5.72
C ALA A 365 31.52 -1.31 -7.10
N GLU A 366 32.09 -1.86 -8.17
CA GLU A 366 31.83 -1.40 -9.54
C GLU A 366 30.38 -1.67 -9.96
N HIS A 367 29.85 -2.84 -9.65
CA HIS A 367 28.46 -3.20 -9.95
C HIS A 367 27.47 -2.22 -9.29
N GLU A 368 27.68 -1.86 -8.02
CA GLU A 368 26.87 -0.87 -7.30
C GLU A 368 26.95 0.54 -7.91
N ARG A 369 28.12 0.97 -8.42
CA ARG A 369 28.24 2.27 -9.12
C ARG A 369 27.42 2.28 -10.40
N ALA A 370 27.47 1.20 -11.18
CA ALA A 370 26.70 1.09 -12.42
C ALA A 370 25.17 1.02 -12.14
N ARG A 371 24.74 0.37 -11.05
CA ARG A 371 23.34 0.41 -10.58
C ARG A 371 22.89 1.83 -10.24
N ARG A 372 23.70 2.59 -9.49
CA ARG A 372 23.41 4.00 -9.15
C ARG A 372 23.33 4.87 -10.40
N GLN A 373 24.20 4.65 -11.38
CA GLN A 373 24.15 5.37 -12.66
C GLN A 373 22.83 5.11 -13.40
N LEU A 374 22.34 3.86 -13.42
CA LEU A 374 21.04 3.55 -14.01
C LEU A 374 19.89 4.22 -13.24
N ASP A 375 19.94 4.24 -11.91
CA ASP A 375 18.93 4.92 -11.08
C ASP A 375 18.91 6.44 -11.35
N GLU A 376 20.06 7.06 -11.65
CA GLU A 376 20.13 8.46 -12.09
C GLU A 376 19.45 8.69 -13.46
N GLN A 377 19.63 7.77 -14.40
CA GLN A 377 19.00 7.82 -15.72
C GLN A 377 17.48 7.66 -15.64
N ILE A 378 17.02 6.75 -14.78
CA ILE A 378 15.59 6.60 -14.47
C ILE A 378 15.03 7.88 -13.86
N SER A 379 15.75 8.52 -12.94
CA SER A 379 15.31 9.78 -12.32
C SER A 379 15.08 10.88 -13.35
N MET A 380 15.97 11.01 -14.36
CA MET A 380 15.78 11.94 -15.47
C MET A 380 14.55 11.57 -16.33
N LEU A 381 14.26 10.27 -16.51
CA LEU A 381 13.09 9.84 -17.28
C LEU A 381 11.79 10.20 -16.56
N LEU A 382 11.75 10.04 -15.24
CA LEU A 382 10.57 10.35 -14.43
C LEU A 382 10.21 11.84 -14.39
N GLU A 383 11.13 12.73 -14.80
CA GLU A 383 10.85 14.17 -14.98
C GLU A 383 10.17 14.47 -16.33
N CYS A 384 10.11 13.50 -17.25
CA CYS A 384 9.45 13.66 -18.53
C CYS A 384 7.94 13.42 -18.42
N ASP A 385 7.17 14.13 -19.26
CA ASP A 385 5.73 13.94 -19.33
C ASP A 385 5.38 12.71 -20.18
N PHE A 386 4.49 11.88 -19.65
CA PHE A 386 3.89 10.75 -20.36
C PHE A 386 2.38 10.76 -20.21
N SER A 387 1.67 10.34 -21.26
CA SER A 387 0.22 10.15 -21.22
C SER A 387 -0.19 8.98 -22.09
N LEU A 388 -1.38 8.43 -21.82
CA LEU A 388 -1.96 7.32 -22.55
C LEU A 388 -3.18 7.76 -23.34
N ALA A 389 -3.39 7.12 -24.48
CA ALA A 389 -4.62 7.25 -25.25
C ALA A 389 -5.03 5.87 -25.78
N TYR A 390 -6.32 5.56 -25.66
CA TYR A 390 -6.94 4.40 -26.28
C TYR A 390 -7.62 4.84 -27.58
N ASP A 391 -7.33 4.14 -28.68
CA ASP A 391 -7.95 4.37 -29.99
C ASP A 391 -8.43 3.03 -30.60
N GLU A 392 -9.06 3.09 -31.79
CA GLU A 392 -9.52 1.89 -32.50
C GLU A 392 -8.38 0.94 -32.91
N GLU A 393 -7.13 1.43 -32.89
CA GLU A 393 -5.94 0.68 -33.25
C GLU A 393 -5.19 0.13 -32.02
N GLY A 394 -5.58 0.49 -30.80
CA GLY A 394 -5.07 -0.03 -29.53
C GLY A 394 -4.61 1.02 -28.51
N LEU A 395 -3.50 0.75 -27.81
CA LEU A 395 -2.96 1.60 -26.74
C LEU A 395 -1.75 2.39 -27.22
N LEU A 396 -1.82 3.71 -27.10
CA LEU A 396 -0.75 4.64 -27.41
C LEU A 396 -0.14 5.22 -26.13
N LEU A 397 1.19 5.21 -26.05
CA LEU A 397 1.98 6.01 -25.13
C LEU A 397 2.47 7.27 -25.85
N ARG A 398 2.10 8.44 -25.34
CA ARG A 398 2.61 9.74 -25.79
C ARG A 398 3.74 10.18 -24.88
N ILE A 399 4.82 10.65 -25.51
CA ILE A 399 6.07 11.03 -24.86
C ILE A 399 6.25 12.54 -25.06
N GLY A 400 6.47 13.25 -23.95
CA GLY A 400 6.69 14.70 -23.94
C GLY A 400 7.97 15.12 -24.68
N GLU A 401 8.02 16.38 -25.13
CA GLU A 401 9.10 16.88 -26.01
C GLU A 401 10.50 16.79 -25.37
N GLY A 402 10.60 16.83 -24.04
CA GLY A 402 11.86 16.78 -23.29
C GLY A 402 12.51 15.40 -23.14
N ALA A 403 11.83 14.31 -23.53
CA ALA A 403 12.32 12.96 -23.23
C ALA A 403 13.44 12.46 -24.17
N CYS A 404 13.63 13.10 -25.33
CA CYS A 404 14.52 12.57 -26.38
C CYS A 404 15.97 12.40 -25.92
N GLU A 405 16.50 13.37 -25.17
CA GLU A 405 17.88 13.31 -24.65
C GLU A 405 18.02 12.23 -23.58
N THR A 406 17.04 12.16 -22.67
CA THR A 406 17.00 11.15 -21.60
C THR A 406 16.93 9.73 -22.16
N LEU A 407 16.09 9.48 -23.17
CA LEU A 407 15.93 8.17 -23.80
C LEU A 407 17.21 7.67 -24.49
N ALA A 408 18.19 8.54 -24.75
CA ALA A 408 19.49 8.15 -25.28
C ALA A 408 20.51 7.72 -24.20
N THR A 409 20.21 7.93 -22.91
CA THR A 409 21.15 7.68 -21.81
C THR A 409 21.19 6.22 -21.37
N ALA A 410 20.07 5.50 -21.51
CA ALA A 410 19.91 4.09 -21.20
C ALA A 410 19.00 3.45 -22.24
N ARG A 411 18.89 2.12 -22.24
CA ARG A 411 17.82 1.46 -23.01
C ARG A 411 16.55 1.49 -22.18
N PHE A 412 15.52 2.17 -22.69
CA PHE A 412 14.21 2.24 -22.04
C PHE A 412 13.16 1.50 -22.85
N GLU A 413 12.33 0.74 -22.15
CA GLU A 413 11.25 -0.05 -22.75
C GLU A 413 9.98 0.14 -21.93
N ALA A 414 8.83 0.05 -22.58
CA ALA A 414 7.53 0.07 -21.93
C ALA A 414 6.69 -1.13 -22.37
N SER A 415 5.82 -1.62 -21.49
CA SER A 415 4.92 -2.74 -21.75
C SER A 415 3.50 -2.40 -21.24
N PRO A 416 2.44 -2.78 -21.99
CA PRO A 416 1.08 -2.73 -21.48
C PRO A 416 1.00 -3.49 -20.15
N PHE A 417 0.34 -2.92 -19.14
CA PHE A 417 0.37 -3.52 -17.81
C PHE A 417 -0.16 -4.96 -17.76
N LEU A 418 -1.22 -5.27 -18.52
CA LEU A 418 -1.81 -6.61 -18.61
C LEU A 418 -1.02 -7.59 -19.51
N GLU A 419 -0.06 -7.11 -20.30
CA GLU A 419 0.84 -7.92 -21.13
C GLU A 419 2.31 -7.72 -20.71
N PRO A 420 2.71 -8.26 -19.53
CA PRO A 420 3.99 -7.96 -18.89
C PRO A 420 5.25 -8.33 -19.70
N ASP A 421 5.10 -9.14 -20.75
CA ASP A 421 6.18 -9.59 -21.61
C ASP A 421 6.23 -8.84 -22.96
N ALA A 422 5.20 -8.03 -23.27
CA ALA A 422 5.10 -7.25 -24.50
C ALA A 422 5.88 -5.93 -24.42
N TRP A 423 7.21 -6.05 -24.28
CA TRP A 423 8.12 -4.89 -24.20
C TRP A 423 8.31 -4.22 -25.56
N VAL A 424 8.14 -2.89 -25.57
CA VAL A 424 8.33 -2.02 -26.73
C VAL A 424 9.43 -1.00 -26.40
N ASP A 425 10.43 -0.90 -27.28
CA ASP A 425 11.55 0.04 -27.13
C ASP A 425 11.08 1.49 -27.29
N LEU A 426 11.48 2.34 -26.34
CA LEU A 426 11.26 3.77 -26.35
C LEU A 426 12.44 4.46 -27.06
N GLY A 427 12.49 4.30 -28.38
CA GLY A 427 13.56 4.88 -29.19
C GLY A 427 13.66 6.40 -29.08
N SER A 428 14.88 6.93 -29.18
CA SER A 428 15.10 8.38 -29.16
C SER A 428 14.43 9.07 -30.35
N GLY A 429 13.75 10.20 -30.09
CA GLY A 429 13.03 10.96 -31.11
C GLY A 429 11.59 10.51 -31.40
N VAL A 430 11.12 9.41 -30.79
CA VAL A 430 9.74 8.95 -30.94
C VAL A 430 8.84 9.72 -29.96
N ARG A 431 7.78 10.36 -30.49
CA ARG A 431 6.79 11.10 -29.66
C ARG A 431 5.56 10.28 -29.30
N THR A 432 5.30 9.21 -30.06
CA THR A 432 4.15 8.34 -29.86
C THR A 432 4.58 6.90 -30.14
N VAL A 433 4.37 6.02 -29.16
CA VAL A 433 4.69 4.59 -29.25
C VAL A 433 3.41 3.80 -29.06
N ARG A 434 3.12 2.86 -29.96
CA ARG A 434 1.98 1.95 -29.81
C ARG A 434 2.41 0.76 -28.97
N LEU A 435 1.87 0.66 -27.76
CA LEU A 435 2.20 -0.40 -26.80
C LEU A 435 1.38 -1.68 -27.05
N LEU A 436 0.12 -1.53 -27.46
CA LEU A 436 -0.77 -2.64 -27.77
C LEU A 436 -1.50 -2.39 -29.09
N LYS A 437 -1.70 -3.45 -29.88
CA LYS A 437 -2.40 -3.40 -31.17
C LYS A 437 -3.77 -4.04 -31.07
N GLY A 438 -4.75 -3.42 -31.72
CA GLY A 438 -6.13 -3.87 -31.74
C GLY A 438 -6.97 -3.21 -30.65
N VAL A 439 -8.29 -3.18 -30.87
CA VAL A 439 -9.25 -2.56 -29.96
C VAL A 439 -9.13 -3.16 -28.56
N VAL A 440 -8.82 -2.32 -27.57
CA VAL A 440 -8.72 -2.73 -26.17
C VAL A 440 -10.11 -2.66 -25.53
N THR A 441 -10.57 -3.77 -24.96
CA THR A 441 -11.86 -3.82 -24.30
C THR A 441 -11.88 -2.88 -23.09
N LEU A 442 -13.04 -2.29 -22.78
CA LEU A 442 -13.15 -1.33 -21.68
C LEU A 442 -12.60 -1.89 -20.36
N SER A 443 -12.89 -3.16 -20.05
CA SER A 443 -12.42 -3.86 -18.84
C SER A 443 -10.90 -4.11 -18.77
N GLU A 444 -10.18 -3.84 -19.84
CA GLU A 444 -8.72 -4.00 -19.96
C GLU A 444 -7.98 -2.66 -20.01
N GLN A 445 -8.73 -1.55 -20.08
CA GLN A 445 -8.14 -0.23 -20.05
C GLN A 445 -7.70 0.11 -18.62
N THR A 446 -6.53 0.73 -18.49
CA THR A 446 -5.89 1.07 -17.21
C THR A 446 -4.92 2.22 -17.40
N SER A 447 -4.68 2.99 -16.34
CA SER A 447 -3.61 3.99 -16.33
C SER A 447 -2.23 3.38 -16.10
N LEU A 448 -2.15 2.10 -15.73
CA LEU A 448 -0.90 1.44 -15.38
C LEU A 448 -0.11 1.05 -16.64
N VAL A 449 1.18 1.36 -16.65
CA VAL A 449 2.15 0.91 -17.67
C VAL A 449 3.44 0.48 -16.99
N ALA A 450 3.99 -0.65 -17.44
CA ALA A 450 5.27 -1.14 -16.96
C ALA A 450 6.41 -0.50 -17.75
N PHE A 451 7.47 -0.10 -17.06
CA PHE A 451 8.69 0.44 -17.65
C PHE A 451 9.87 -0.43 -17.24
N ARG A 452 10.86 -0.51 -18.12
CA ARG A 452 12.16 -1.14 -17.87
C ARG A 452 13.27 -0.23 -18.37
N ALA A 453 14.32 -0.12 -17.57
CA ALA A 453 15.58 0.49 -17.98
C ALA A 453 16.70 -0.54 -17.86
N SER A 454 17.58 -0.59 -18.86
CA SER A 454 18.80 -1.40 -18.85
C SER A 454 20.01 -0.51 -19.15
N SER A 455 21.10 -0.74 -18.41
CA SER A 455 22.36 -0.05 -18.67
C SER A 455 22.90 -0.40 -20.05
N LEU A 456 23.45 0.61 -20.76
CA LEU A 456 24.11 0.40 -22.05
C LEU A 456 25.45 -0.33 -21.91
N GLY A 457 26.12 -0.17 -20.75
CA GLY A 457 27.43 -0.78 -20.49
C GLY A 457 27.33 -2.23 -20.02
N ASP A 458 26.28 -2.55 -19.25
CA ASP A 458 26.01 -3.90 -18.76
C ASP A 458 24.49 -4.17 -18.77
N PRO A 459 23.97 -4.87 -19.78
CA PRO A 459 22.54 -5.20 -19.87
C PRO A 459 22.00 -6.05 -18.72
N ALA A 460 22.86 -6.72 -17.93
CA ALA A 460 22.43 -7.43 -16.73
C ALA A 460 21.94 -6.47 -15.63
N ILE A 461 22.42 -5.22 -15.64
CA ILE A 461 21.95 -4.17 -14.77
C ILE A 461 20.67 -3.58 -15.37
N GLN A 462 19.55 -4.02 -14.80
CA GLN A 462 18.23 -3.56 -15.17
C GLN A 462 17.39 -3.17 -13.96
N ARG A 463 16.36 -2.38 -14.22
CA ARG A 463 15.30 -2.00 -13.28
C ARG A 463 13.96 -2.05 -13.98
N SER A 464 12.92 -2.40 -13.24
CA SER A 464 11.55 -2.33 -13.72
C SER A 464 10.64 -1.73 -12.67
N TRP A 465 9.69 -0.94 -13.13
CA TRP A 465 8.71 -0.28 -12.27
C TRP A 465 7.41 -0.08 -13.03
N VAL A 466 6.36 0.33 -12.33
CA VAL A 466 5.07 0.70 -12.93
C VAL A 466 4.81 2.18 -12.71
N LEU A 467 4.20 2.84 -13.70
CA LEU A 467 3.66 4.19 -13.60
C LEU A 467 2.14 4.15 -13.77
N SER A 468 1.42 4.94 -12.98
CA SER A 468 0.04 5.33 -13.27
C SER A 468 0.10 6.64 -14.05
N LEU A 469 -0.31 6.62 -15.31
CA LEU A 469 -0.21 7.73 -16.25
C LEU A 469 -1.59 8.33 -16.56
N PRO A 470 -1.69 9.64 -16.80
CA PRO A 470 -2.96 10.24 -17.22
C PRO A 470 -3.44 9.62 -18.53
N VAL A 471 -4.72 9.25 -18.57
CA VAL A 471 -5.37 8.64 -19.74
C VAL A 471 -6.38 9.62 -20.33
N GLU A 472 -6.27 9.90 -21.63
CA GLU A 472 -7.21 10.79 -22.32
C GLU A 472 -8.58 10.11 -22.50
N GLY A 473 -9.64 10.75 -21.98
CA GLY A 473 -11.03 10.36 -22.24
C GLY A 473 -11.50 9.06 -21.57
N MET A 474 -10.74 8.53 -20.60
CA MET A 474 -11.12 7.34 -19.85
C MET A 474 -12.24 7.64 -18.85
N ASP A 475 -13.29 6.81 -18.87
CA ASP A 475 -14.35 6.80 -17.87
C ASP A 475 -14.04 5.70 -16.85
N ASP A 476 -13.38 6.08 -15.75
CA ASP A 476 -12.98 5.16 -14.68
C ASP A 476 -14.16 4.46 -14.02
N GLU A 477 -15.30 5.13 -13.90
CA GLU A 477 -16.51 4.54 -13.32
C GLU A 477 -17.02 3.38 -14.15
N ARG A 478 -17.21 3.65 -15.44
CA ARG A 478 -17.67 2.65 -16.39
C ARG A 478 -16.65 1.53 -16.60
N ARG A 479 -15.36 1.87 -16.63
CA ARG A 479 -14.27 0.89 -16.76
C ARG A 479 -14.19 -0.06 -15.56
N ASP A 480 -14.19 0.46 -14.34
CA ASP A 480 -14.10 -0.38 -13.14
C ASP A 480 -15.31 -1.32 -13.04
N ARG A 481 -16.51 -0.83 -13.39
CA ARG A 481 -17.71 -1.66 -13.48
C ARG A 481 -17.54 -2.79 -14.49
N ALA A 482 -17.08 -2.49 -15.70
CA ALA A 482 -16.84 -3.50 -16.73
C ALA A 482 -15.78 -4.53 -16.29
N LEU A 483 -14.73 -4.10 -15.59
CA LEU A 483 -13.70 -4.97 -15.04
C LEU A 483 -14.27 -5.89 -13.95
N LEU A 484 -15.03 -5.36 -12.99
CA LEU A 484 -15.69 -6.15 -11.95
C LEU A 484 -16.62 -7.20 -12.57
N VAL A 485 -17.38 -6.84 -13.60
CA VAL A 485 -18.26 -7.81 -14.29
C VAL A 485 -17.47 -8.89 -14.99
N ARG A 486 -16.38 -8.54 -15.68
CA ARG A 486 -15.46 -9.54 -16.27
C ARG A 486 -14.86 -10.46 -15.21
N TYR A 487 -14.53 -9.90 -14.05
CA TYR A 487 -13.90 -10.60 -12.94
C TYR A 487 -14.87 -11.58 -12.23
N VAL A 488 -16.11 -11.16 -11.98
CA VAL A 488 -17.18 -12.04 -11.45
C VAL A 488 -17.58 -13.07 -12.50
N GLY A 489 -17.84 -12.63 -13.73
CA GLY A 489 -18.33 -13.46 -14.83
C GLY A 489 -19.80 -13.89 -14.66
N ALA A 490 -20.43 -14.28 -15.76
CA ALA A 490 -21.84 -14.71 -15.78
C ALA A 490 -22.10 -15.93 -14.88
N SER A 491 -21.12 -16.84 -14.78
CA SER A 491 -21.28 -18.08 -14.00
C SER A 491 -21.28 -17.89 -12.48
N ARG A 492 -20.63 -16.84 -11.96
CA ARG A 492 -20.59 -16.51 -10.53
C ARG A 492 -21.52 -15.36 -10.15
N PHE A 493 -22.21 -14.75 -11.11
CA PHE A 493 -23.20 -13.70 -10.86
C PHE A 493 -24.29 -14.14 -9.87
N ARG A 494 -24.76 -15.39 -9.98
CA ARG A 494 -25.76 -15.94 -9.06
C ARG A 494 -25.21 -16.12 -7.65
N ASP A 495 -23.96 -16.55 -7.53
CA ASP A 495 -23.28 -16.71 -6.23
C ASP A 495 -22.99 -15.34 -5.59
N TRP A 496 -22.68 -14.33 -6.40
CA TRP A 496 -22.55 -12.93 -5.97
C TRP A 496 -23.86 -12.38 -5.41
N LEU A 497 -24.97 -12.54 -6.15
CA LEU A 497 -26.29 -12.14 -5.68
C LEU A 497 -26.65 -12.83 -4.36
N ARG A 498 -26.36 -14.14 -4.24
CA ARG A 498 -26.58 -14.91 -3.01
C ARG A 498 -25.77 -14.36 -1.83
N SER A 499 -24.48 -14.09 -2.03
CA SER A 499 -23.61 -13.65 -0.93
C SER A 499 -24.04 -12.29 -0.39
N LEU A 500 -24.58 -11.42 -1.22
CA LEU A 500 -25.15 -10.14 -0.79
C LEU A 500 -26.40 -10.30 0.08
N LEU A 501 -27.21 -11.33 -0.15
CA LEU A 501 -28.44 -11.58 0.60
C LEU A 501 -28.21 -12.33 1.91
N ASP A 502 -27.57 -13.49 1.82
CA ASP A 502 -27.43 -14.42 2.93
C ASP A 502 -26.22 -14.08 3.80
N GLY A 503 -25.33 -13.20 3.30
CA GLY A 503 -24.02 -12.93 3.90
C GLY A 503 -23.05 -14.11 3.78
N VAL A 504 -23.42 -15.16 3.03
CA VAL A 504 -22.62 -16.39 2.86
C VAL A 504 -21.96 -16.36 1.48
N ASP A 505 -20.63 -16.36 1.47
CA ASP A 505 -19.86 -16.43 0.25
C ASP A 505 -19.75 -17.87 -0.28
N GLY A 506 -20.50 -18.18 -1.34
CA GLY A 506 -20.46 -19.48 -2.01
C GLY A 506 -19.13 -19.79 -2.72
N THR A 507 -18.24 -18.81 -2.84
CA THR A 507 -16.90 -18.94 -3.44
C THR A 507 -15.78 -19.05 -2.39
N ALA A 508 -16.14 -19.12 -1.11
CA ALA A 508 -15.19 -19.29 -0.01
C ALA A 508 -14.25 -20.50 -0.27
N GLY A 509 -12.95 -20.21 -0.33
CA GLY A 509 -11.88 -21.19 -0.57
C GLY A 509 -11.32 -21.22 -1.99
N GLN A 510 -11.76 -20.32 -2.88
CA GLN A 510 -11.21 -20.18 -4.24
C GLN A 510 -10.27 -18.98 -4.35
N ARG A 511 -9.12 -19.18 -5.04
CA ARG A 511 -8.11 -18.14 -5.23
C ARG A 511 -8.51 -17.08 -6.24
N TRP A 512 -8.30 -15.81 -5.88
CA TRP A 512 -8.48 -14.67 -6.78
C TRP A 512 -7.55 -14.74 -8.01
N SER A 513 -6.44 -15.48 -7.89
CA SER A 513 -5.42 -15.72 -8.91
C SER A 513 -5.75 -16.89 -9.84
N GLU A 514 -6.68 -17.79 -9.48
CA GLU A 514 -6.96 -19.00 -10.25
C GLU A 514 -7.76 -18.72 -11.53
N PRO A 515 -7.36 -19.31 -12.68
CA PRO A 515 -8.16 -19.26 -13.90
C PRO A 515 -9.46 -20.07 -13.75
N ARG A 516 -10.47 -19.69 -14.54
CA ARG A 516 -11.81 -20.30 -14.60
C ARG A 516 -11.75 -21.84 -14.46
N PRO A 517 -12.30 -22.45 -13.39
CA PRO A 517 -12.57 -23.89 -13.41
C PRO A 517 -13.74 -24.16 -14.37
N GLY A 518 -13.60 -25.19 -15.21
CA GLY A 518 -14.74 -25.74 -15.95
C GLY A 518 -15.75 -26.35 -14.98
N ARG A 519 -17.03 -26.00 -15.11
CA ARG A 519 -18.08 -26.46 -14.19
C ARG A 519 -18.45 -27.92 -14.48
N GLU A 520 -18.50 -28.77 -13.46
CA GLU A 520 -19.36 -29.96 -13.48
C GLU A 520 -20.83 -29.55 -13.20
N PRO A 521 -21.82 -30.09 -13.92
CA PRO A 521 -23.21 -29.67 -13.82
C PRO A 521 -23.88 -30.19 -12.54
N GLY A 522 -23.78 -29.42 -11.45
CA GLY A 522 -24.63 -29.55 -10.26
C GLY A 522 -25.96 -28.80 -10.44
N VAL A 523 -27.04 -29.32 -9.84
CA VAL A 523 -28.42 -28.80 -9.92
C VAL A 523 -28.47 -27.34 -9.45
N ALA A 524 -28.59 -26.40 -10.39
CA ALA A 524 -28.78 -24.98 -10.08
C ALA A 524 -30.23 -24.73 -9.64
N LEU A 525 -30.42 -24.25 -8.42
CA LEU A 525 -31.68 -23.66 -7.97
C LEU A 525 -32.01 -22.43 -8.83
N ARG A 526 -33.30 -22.14 -9.07
CA ARG A 526 -33.70 -20.95 -9.83
C ARG A 526 -33.53 -19.70 -8.96
N LEU A 527 -33.08 -18.58 -9.54
CA LEU A 527 -32.94 -17.29 -8.83
C LEU A 527 -34.25 -16.84 -8.16
N SER A 528 -35.39 -17.16 -8.75
CA SER A 528 -36.74 -16.92 -8.21
C SER A 528 -37.06 -17.69 -6.93
N GLU A 529 -36.31 -18.74 -6.60
CA GLU A 529 -36.44 -19.48 -5.34
C GLU A 529 -35.55 -18.90 -4.23
N MET A 530 -34.60 -18.02 -4.58
CA MET A 530 -33.64 -17.39 -3.66
C MET A 530 -34.10 -16.01 -3.19
N PHE A 531 -34.66 -15.22 -4.11
CA PHE A 531 -35.23 -13.89 -3.83
C PHE A 531 -36.70 -14.00 -3.41
N THR A 532 -36.96 -14.64 -2.28
CA THR A 532 -38.29 -14.68 -1.67
C THR A 532 -38.50 -13.51 -0.69
N LEU A 533 -39.76 -13.13 -0.49
CA LEU A 533 -40.12 -12.09 0.48
C LEU A 533 -39.65 -12.48 1.89
N GLU A 534 -39.76 -13.76 2.23
CA GLU A 534 -39.38 -14.34 3.52
C GLU A 534 -37.88 -14.21 3.78
N THR A 535 -37.02 -14.54 2.80
CA THR A 535 -35.56 -14.40 2.92
C THR A 535 -35.17 -12.93 3.10
N MET A 536 -35.78 -12.02 2.31
CA MET A 536 -35.54 -10.58 2.40
C MET A 536 -35.95 -10.01 3.76
N LEU A 537 -37.14 -10.39 4.24
CA LEU A 537 -37.63 -9.95 5.55
C LEU A 537 -36.79 -10.50 6.69
N ALA A 538 -36.29 -11.74 6.59
CA ALA A 538 -35.39 -12.31 7.58
C ALA A 538 -34.03 -11.57 7.61
N ALA A 539 -33.47 -11.22 6.45
CA ALA A 539 -32.23 -10.45 6.35
C ALA A 539 -32.42 -9.01 6.86
N TRP A 540 -33.51 -8.34 6.48
CA TRP A 540 -33.86 -7.01 6.96
C TRP A 540 -34.13 -7.00 8.47
N ALA A 541 -34.86 -7.99 9.01
CA ALA A 541 -35.15 -8.08 10.45
C ALA A 541 -33.90 -8.29 11.31
N ARG A 542 -32.83 -8.85 10.74
CA ARG A 542 -31.56 -9.08 11.44
C ARG A 542 -30.76 -7.79 11.61
N ASP A 543 -30.64 -7.00 10.56
CA ASP A 543 -29.99 -5.69 10.57
C ASP A 543 -30.57 -4.79 9.46
N PRO A 544 -31.59 -3.97 9.79
CA PRO A 544 -32.28 -3.15 8.80
C PRO A 544 -31.35 -2.20 8.05
N ARG A 545 -30.47 -1.48 8.77
CA ARG A 545 -29.63 -0.42 8.15
C ARG A 545 -28.62 -1.02 7.18
N THR A 546 -27.97 -2.10 7.58
CA THR A 546 -27.01 -2.80 6.72
C THR A 546 -27.70 -3.42 5.52
N PHE A 547 -28.89 -3.99 5.69
CA PHE A 547 -29.69 -4.53 4.59
C PHE A 547 -30.06 -3.44 3.57
N GLU A 548 -30.58 -2.30 4.02
CA GLU A 548 -31.00 -1.19 3.15
C GLU A 548 -29.81 -0.61 2.37
N GLY A 549 -28.64 -0.51 3.01
CA GLY A 549 -27.38 -0.17 2.33
C GLY A 549 -26.98 -1.19 1.25
N ARG A 550 -27.06 -2.49 1.57
CA ARG A 550 -26.74 -3.57 0.62
C ARG A 550 -27.67 -3.58 -0.59
N ILE A 551 -28.98 -3.39 -0.40
CA ILE A 551 -29.95 -3.33 -1.50
C ILE A 551 -29.64 -2.16 -2.45
N THR A 552 -29.26 -1.01 -1.91
CA THR A 552 -28.91 0.18 -2.69
C THR A 552 -27.65 -0.06 -3.53
N SER A 553 -26.58 -0.61 -2.93
CA SER A 553 -25.37 -1.00 -3.67
C SER A 553 -25.64 -2.08 -4.72
N MET A 554 -26.48 -3.08 -4.39
CA MET A 554 -26.82 -4.16 -5.31
C MET A 554 -27.60 -3.64 -6.53
N MET A 555 -28.53 -2.71 -6.34
CA MET A 555 -29.24 -2.05 -7.45
C MET A 555 -28.27 -1.35 -8.42
N ALA A 556 -27.32 -0.57 -7.90
CA ALA A 556 -26.32 0.11 -8.72
C ALA A 556 -25.41 -0.88 -9.49
N MET A 557 -25.06 -2.00 -8.85
CA MET A 557 -24.21 -3.01 -9.47
C MET A 557 -24.98 -3.86 -10.50
N VAL A 558 -26.27 -4.18 -10.28
CA VAL A 558 -27.12 -4.91 -11.23
C VAL A 558 -27.28 -4.16 -12.55
N GLU A 559 -27.49 -2.84 -12.52
CA GLU A 559 -27.49 -2.02 -13.75
C GLU A 559 -26.15 -2.12 -14.50
N SER A 560 -25.05 -2.14 -13.74
CA SER A 560 -23.70 -2.29 -14.31
C SER A 560 -23.47 -3.68 -14.91
N PHE A 561 -24.00 -4.74 -14.29
CA PHE A 561 -24.00 -6.09 -14.86
C PHE A 561 -24.80 -6.17 -16.16
N ARG A 562 -25.94 -5.46 -16.27
CA ARG A 562 -26.75 -5.44 -17.49
C ARG A 562 -25.98 -4.90 -18.69
N GLU A 563 -25.34 -3.75 -18.53
CA GLU A 563 -24.52 -3.15 -19.60
C GLU A 563 -23.37 -4.06 -20.02
N ALA A 564 -22.70 -4.70 -19.05
CA ALA A 564 -21.57 -5.56 -19.33
C ALA A 564 -21.98 -6.91 -19.93
N PHE A 565 -23.11 -7.50 -19.51
CA PHE A 565 -23.66 -8.70 -20.12
C PHE A 565 -24.08 -8.44 -21.57
N GLN A 566 -24.65 -7.27 -21.87
CA GLN A 566 -24.94 -6.87 -23.26
C GLN A 566 -23.69 -6.83 -24.14
N ALA A 567 -22.52 -6.55 -23.57
CA ALA A 567 -21.24 -6.51 -24.26
C ALA A 567 -20.54 -7.88 -24.39
N LEU A 568 -21.14 -8.97 -23.88
CA LEU A 568 -20.56 -10.31 -24.00
C LEU A 568 -20.53 -10.76 -25.48
N PRO A 569 -19.38 -11.26 -25.97
CA PRO A 569 -19.22 -11.66 -27.37
C PRO A 569 -19.93 -12.98 -27.69
N ASP A 570 -20.10 -13.87 -26.71
CA ASP A 570 -20.83 -15.13 -26.86
C ASP A 570 -22.33 -14.92 -26.70
N GLU A 571 -23.11 -15.32 -27.71
CA GLU A 571 -24.56 -15.10 -27.78
C GLU A 571 -25.33 -15.91 -26.72
N GLU A 572 -24.90 -17.15 -26.46
CA GLU A 572 -25.59 -18.04 -25.52
C GLU A 572 -25.30 -17.61 -24.08
N GLU A 573 -24.05 -17.30 -23.76
CA GLU A 573 -23.63 -16.77 -22.46
C GLU A 573 -24.29 -15.42 -22.20
N ARG A 574 -24.33 -14.52 -23.20
CA ARG A 574 -25.01 -13.23 -23.09
C ARG A 574 -26.49 -13.39 -22.77
N ARG A 575 -27.20 -14.25 -23.52
CA ARG A 575 -28.63 -14.44 -23.32
C ARG A 575 -28.93 -15.03 -21.95
N ALA A 576 -28.19 -16.05 -21.54
CA ALA A 576 -28.35 -16.66 -20.22
C ALA A 576 -28.08 -15.68 -19.08
N ALA A 577 -27.05 -14.85 -19.21
CA ALA A 577 -26.69 -13.85 -18.19
C ALA A 577 -27.74 -12.71 -18.11
N LEU A 578 -28.29 -12.28 -19.23
CA LEU A 578 -29.35 -11.27 -19.27
C LEU A 578 -30.69 -11.81 -18.74
N ASP A 579 -31.05 -13.05 -19.06
CA ASP A 579 -32.24 -13.71 -18.53
C ASP A 579 -32.18 -13.80 -16.99
N ASP A 580 -31.02 -14.18 -16.44
CA ASP A 580 -30.79 -14.19 -14.98
C ASP A 580 -30.97 -12.81 -14.33
N LEU A 581 -30.64 -11.75 -15.06
CA LEU A 581 -30.70 -10.37 -14.58
C LEU A 581 -32.14 -9.81 -14.67
N ASP A 582 -32.86 -10.16 -15.74
CA ASP A 582 -34.27 -9.86 -15.94
C ASP A 582 -35.17 -10.57 -14.90
N ASP A 583 -34.76 -11.75 -14.43
CA ASP A 583 -35.47 -12.49 -13.36
C ASP A 583 -35.37 -11.80 -11.98
N VAL A 584 -34.28 -11.08 -11.70
CA VAL A 584 -33.97 -10.56 -10.35
C VAL A 584 -34.25 -9.05 -10.22
N GLN A 585 -33.99 -8.27 -11.27
CA GLN A 585 -34.08 -6.81 -11.24
C GLN A 585 -35.47 -6.29 -10.83
N PRO A 586 -36.61 -6.79 -11.35
CA PRO A 586 -37.93 -6.29 -10.97
C PRO A 586 -38.22 -6.46 -9.47
N PHE A 587 -37.74 -7.57 -8.89
CA PHE A 587 -37.91 -7.86 -7.47
C PHE A 587 -37.03 -6.94 -6.61
N LEU A 588 -35.76 -6.73 -6.99
CA LEU A 588 -34.88 -5.79 -6.30
C LEU A 588 -35.38 -4.35 -6.35
N GLN A 589 -35.93 -3.92 -7.48
CA GLN A 589 -36.55 -2.60 -7.62
C GLN A 589 -37.74 -2.43 -6.68
N ALA A 590 -38.59 -3.45 -6.56
CA ALA A 590 -39.73 -3.43 -5.64
C ALA A 590 -39.29 -3.33 -4.17
N VAL A 591 -38.27 -4.10 -3.77
CA VAL A 591 -37.71 -4.06 -2.41
C VAL A 591 -37.03 -2.72 -2.13
N HIS A 592 -36.22 -2.22 -3.06
CA HIS A 592 -35.58 -0.90 -2.95
C HIS A 592 -36.60 0.23 -2.83
N GLY A 593 -37.68 0.21 -3.62
CA GLY A 593 -38.76 1.18 -3.55
C GLY A 593 -39.53 1.12 -2.22
N ALA A 594 -39.79 -0.08 -1.70
CA ALA A 594 -40.44 -0.28 -0.41
C ALA A 594 -39.59 0.21 0.78
N VAL A 595 -38.27 0.01 0.72
CA VAL A 595 -37.30 0.49 1.71
C VAL A 595 -37.20 2.01 1.74
N HIS A 596 -37.12 2.65 0.56
CA HIS A 596 -36.86 4.09 0.45
C HIS A 596 -38.12 4.95 0.32
N GLY A 597 -39.31 4.35 0.45
CA GLY A 597 -40.59 5.08 0.46
C GLY A 597 -40.97 5.72 -0.88
N VAL A 598 -40.42 5.23 -2.00
CA VAL A 598 -40.79 5.66 -3.35
C VAL A 598 -41.85 4.69 -3.87
N ALA A 599 -43.12 4.98 -3.57
CA ALA A 599 -44.27 4.33 -4.18
C ALA A 599 -44.92 5.25 -5.21
#